data_AF-A0A0R2V1W4-F1
#
_entry.id   AF-A0A0R2V1W4-F1
#
_cell.length_a   1.000
_cell.length_b   1.000
_cell.length_c   1.000
_cell.angle_alpha   90.00
_cell.angle_beta   90.00
_cell.angle_gamma   90.00
#
_symmetry.space_group_name_H-M   'P 1'
#
loop_
_entity.id
_entity.type
_entity.pdbx_description
1 polymer ?
#
loop_
_entity_poly.entity_id
_entity_poly.type
_entity_poly.pdbx_seq_one_letter_code
_entity_poly.pdbx_strand_id
1 'polypeptide(L)'
;MKKIISFILGTVVALNLTISVANAAAKSVRVAFFIEWPTPNQEDKVKKMFDKALGVPVEWTNFANGGAMTDAMLAGDIDISYSQGLVPFINAVKSKAPIKLVDIAMEYGMGGTTCVTSNASGITKANATELEGKKVAVPLGTMAEYVFDESMKVVGADKSKMTVIQMDPEEGAAALVSGDVVMACLFGGNSIKAATAAGTRLLTVQEARDAGILGIDITSVTDKFMKENPGMLKTFIEVTHEANTRYKAGKSDMNIVAKDAEMSLADTKETIGGFKFLTPAETEKSMTSGSLSKFLKGMGTPNGAVDTSFLPL
;
A
#
# COMPACT_ATOMS: atom_id res chain seq x y z
N MET A 1 57.30 9.21 -25.63
CA MET A 1 56.27 8.92 -26.66
C MET A 1 55.91 7.43 -26.55
N LYS A 2 54.75 7.11 -25.94
CA LYS A 2 53.61 6.34 -26.53
C LYS A 2 54.04 4.99 -27.17
N LYS A 3 53.53 3.80 -26.82
CA LYS A 3 52.12 3.33 -26.66
C LYS A 3 52.15 2.01 -25.85
N ILE A 4 51.38 1.79 -24.79
CA ILE A 4 49.95 1.37 -24.70
C ILE A 4 49.63 0.14 -25.56
N ILE A 5 49.56 -1.06 -24.96
CA ILE A 5 48.67 -2.18 -25.34
C ILE A 5 48.31 -2.98 -24.08
N SER A 6 47.06 -3.42 -24.01
CA SER A 6 46.41 -4.33 -23.05
C SER A 6 45.72 -3.70 -21.85
N PHE A 7 44.56 -3.09 -22.12
CA PHE A 7 43.41 -3.21 -21.22
C PHE A 7 42.11 -3.10 -22.02
N ILE A 8 41.57 -4.23 -22.50
CA ILE A 8 40.15 -4.37 -22.86
C ILE A 8 39.71 -5.77 -22.43
N LEU A 9 39.29 -5.90 -21.18
CA LEU A 9 38.38 -6.97 -20.75
C LEU A 9 37.25 -6.27 -19.99
N GLY A 10 36.34 -5.67 -20.73
CA GLY A 10 35.27 -4.89 -20.14
C GLY A 10 34.31 -4.40 -21.20
N THR A 11 33.49 -5.30 -21.73
CA THR A 11 32.12 -5.06 -22.25
C THR A 11 31.66 -6.28 -23.06
N VAL A 12 30.98 -7.25 -22.43
CA VAL A 12 29.81 -7.96 -22.99
C VAL A 12 29.00 -8.55 -21.83
N VAL A 13 28.31 -7.70 -21.06
CA VAL A 13 27.10 -8.09 -20.32
C VAL A 13 26.04 -7.04 -20.65
N ALA A 14 25.71 -6.98 -21.93
CA ALA A 14 24.57 -6.28 -22.48
C ALA A 14 24.08 -7.18 -23.62
N LEU A 15 22.76 -7.31 -23.76
CA LEU A 15 22.01 -8.25 -24.60
C LEU A 15 21.69 -9.60 -23.95
N ASN A 16 20.64 -9.62 -23.13
CA ASN A 16 19.63 -10.69 -23.12
C ASN A 16 18.27 -10.21 -22.53
N LEU A 17 17.86 -8.97 -22.84
CA LEU A 17 16.54 -8.44 -22.45
C LEU A 17 15.63 -8.13 -23.65
N THR A 18 16.04 -8.45 -24.87
CA THR A 18 15.39 -7.95 -26.10
C THR A 18 14.34 -8.88 -26.73
N ILE A 19 13.82 -9.92 -26.05
CA ILE A 19 12.91 -10.88 -26.72
C ILE A 19 11.57 -11.14 -25.99
N SER A 20 11.39 -10.80 -24.71
CA SER A 20 10.16 -11.22 -24.00
C SER A 20 8.93 -10.33 -24.23
N VAL A 21 9.03 -9.19 -24.92
CA VAL A 21 7.91 -8.23 -25.08
C VAL A 21 7.30 -8.20 -26.49
N ALA A 22 7.71 -9.11 -27.38
CA ALA A 22 7.26 -9.10 -28.79
C ALA A 22 5.78 -9.49 -29.02
N ASN A 23 5.01 -9.77 -27.96
CA ASN A 23 3.58 -10.06 -28.04
C ASN A 23 2.82 -9.45 -26.85
N ALA A 24 2.82 -8.11 -26.79
CA ALA A 24 1.90 -7.36 -25.94
C ALA A 24 0.45 -7.59 -26.41
N ALA A 25 -0.36 -8.37 -25.68
CA ALA A 25 -1.78 -8.57 -26.05
C ALA A 25 -2.64 -7.36 -25.65
N ALA A 26 -2.33 -6.70 -24.54
CA ALA A 26 -2.95 -5.44 -24.13
C ALA A 26 -2.32 -4.24 -24.87
N LYS A 27 -3.15 -3.24 -25.22
CA LYS A 27 -2.70 -1.99 -25.86
C LYS A 27 -2.22 -0.92 -24.87
N SER A 28 -2.63 -1.04 -23.61
CA SER A 28 -2.16 -0.28 -22.46
C SER A 28 -2.35 -1.13 -21.21
N VAL A 29 -1.70 -0.75 -20.12
CA VAL A 29 -1.86 -1.38 -18.79
C VAL A 29 -2.41 -0.35 -17.82
N ARG A 30 -3.55 -0.63 -17.18
CA ARG A 30 -4.22 0.31 -16.27
C ARG A 30 -3.94 -0.07 -14.83
N VAL A 31 -3.38 0.86 -14.06
CA VAL A 31 -2.84 0.60 -12.74
C VAL A 31 -3.45 1.55 -11.72
N ALA A 32 -4.01 0.99 -10.65
CA ALA A 32 -4.45 1.77 -9.50
C ALA A 32 -3.28 2.03 -8.54
N PHE A 33 -3.25 3.24 -7.95
CA PHE A 33 -2.31 3.60 -6.89
C PHE A 33 -2.94 4.61 -5.90
N PHE A 34 -2.21 5.00 -4.87
CA PHE A 34 -2.61 6.00 -3.90
C PHE A 34 -1.75 7.27 -3.99
N ILE A 35 -2.38 8.42 -3.77
CA ILE A 35 -1.68 9.65 -3.36
C ILE A 35 -1.51 9.64 -1.83
N GLU A 36 -0.67 10.50 -1.29
CA GLU A 36 -0.26 10.53 0.12
C GLU A 36 0.39 9.24 0.64
N TRP A 37 0.73 8.32 -0.27
CA TRP A 37 1.31 7.00 0.01
C TRP A 37 2.59 6.82 -0.81
N PRO A 38 3.74 7.32 -0.32
CA PRO A 38 4.94 7.41 -1.12
C PRO A 38 5.61 6.04 -1.29
N THR A 39 5.78 5.62 -2.53
CA THR A 39 6.37 4.31 -2.89
C THR A 39 7.45 4.45 -3.96
N PRO A 40 8.51 3.61 -3.96
CA PRO A 40 9.65 3.75 -4.87
C PRO A 40 9.26 3.72 -6.35
N ASN A 41 8.25 2.93 -6.72
CA ASN A 41 7.78 2.80 -8.09
C ASN A 41 7.19 4.09 -8.67
N GLN A 42 6.81 5.08 -7.85
CA GLN A 42 6.32 6.37 -8.35
C GLN A 42 7.38 7.15 -9.13
N GLU A 43 8.67 6.98 -8.81
CA GLU A 43 9.77 7.52 -9.61
C GLU A 43 9.73 6.95 -11.04
N ASP A 44 9.58 5.63 -11.15
CA ASP A 44 9.57 4.89 -12.40
C ASP A 44 8.27 5.12 -13.19
N LYS A 45 7.14 5.34 -12.51
CA LYS A 45 5.88 5.84 -13.10
C LYS A 45 6.12 7.19 -13.80
N VAL A 46 6.65 8.19 -13.09
CA VAL A 46 6.84 9.54 -13.64
C VAL A 46 7.87 9.55 -14.78
N LYS A 47 8.93 8.74 -14.65
CA LYS A 47 9.98 8.60 -15.69
C LYS A 47 9.56 7.72 -16.88
N LYS A 48 8.33 7.19 -16.86
CA LYS A 48 7.78 6.27 -17.88
C LYS A 48 8.65 5.03 -18.08
N MET A 49 9.26 4.54 -17.00
CA MET A 49 10.10 3.32 -17.03
C MET A 49 9.23 2.07 -17.19
N PHE A 50 8.04 2.07 -16.58
CA PHE A 50 7.04 1.02 -16.81
C PHE A 50 6.61 0.97 -18.28
N ASP A 51 6.27 2.11 -18.90
CA ASP A 51 5.88 2.17 -20.31
C ASP A 51 6.96 1.60 -21.23
N LYS A 52 8.22 1.99 -20.98
CA LYS A 52 9.37 1.51 -21.76
C LYS A 52 9.58 0.01 -21.60
N ALA A 53 9.46 -0.51 -20.38
CA ALA A 53 9.66 -1.92 -20.10
C ALA A 53 8.53 -2.80 -20.69
N LEU A 54 7.29 -2.32 -20.61
CA LEU A 54 6.10 -3.02 -21.11
C LEU A 54 5.86 -2.83 -22.61
N GLY A 55 6.51 -1.84 -23.24
CA GLY A 55 6.33 -1.53 -24.66
C GLY A 55 4.98 -0.90 -25.01
N VAL A 56 4.16 -0.58 -24.00
CA VAL A 56 2.83 0.03 -24.13
C VAL A 56 2.63 1.08 -23.04
N PRO A 57 1.71 2.04 -23.20
CA PRO A 57 1.41 3.01 -22.17
C PRO A 57 0.94 2.37 -20.86
N VAL A 58 1.37 2.92 -19.73
CA VAL A 58 0.81 2.58 -18.42
C VAL A 58 -0.02 3.74 -17.89
N GLU A 59 -1.30 3.48 -17.70
CA GLU A 59 -2.30 4.47 -17.27
C GLU A 59 -2.51 4.34 -15.77
N TRP A 60 -2.03 5.33 -15.01
CA TRP A 60 -2.12 5.33 -13.56
C TRP A 60 -3.31 6.15 -13.08
N THR A 61 -4.16 5.54 -12.25
CA THR A 61 -5.34 6.20 -11.66
C THR A 61 -5.23 6.17 -10.14
N ASN A 62 -5.36 7.32 -9.48
CA ASN A 62 -5.39 7.39 -8.02
C ASN A 62 -6.79 7.08 -7.48
N PHE A 63 -6.86 6.46 -6.31
CA PHE A 63 -8.10 6.15 -5.62
C PHE A 63 -8.06 6.64 -4.18
N ALA A 64 -9.23 6.83 -3.57
CA ALA A 64 -9.35 7.24 -2.17
C ALA A 64 -9.09 6.08 -1.19
N ASN A 65 -9.49 4.85 -1.56
CA ASN A 65 -9.31 3.66 -0.73
C ASN A 65 -9.21 2.36 -1.56
N GLY A 66 -8.81 1.27 -0.91
CA GLY A 66 -8.59 -0.03 -1.58
C GLY A 66 -9.87 -0.77 -1.99
N GLY A 67 -11.03 -0.42 -1.42
CA GLY A 67 -12.33 -0.93 -1.87
C GLY A 67 -12.70 -0.35 -3.23
N ALA A 68 -12.52 0.96 -3.42
CA ALA A 68 -12.73 1.62 -4.71
C ALA A 68 -11.79 1.08 -5.80
N MET A 69 -10.55 0.70 -5.44
CA MET A 69 -9.65 -0.01 -6.36
C MET A 69 -10.24 -1.36 -6.79
N THR A 70 -10.78 -2.16 -5.86
CA THR A 70 -11.48 -3.42 -6.18
C THR A 70 -12.65 -3.17 -7.14
N ASP A 71 -13.50 -2.19 -6.83
CA ASP A 71 -14.69 -1.91 -7.65
C ASP A 71 -14.30 -1.53 -9.09
N ALA A 72 -13.24 -0.73 -9.26
CA ALA A 72 -12.71 -0.38 -10.57
C ALA A 72 -12.09 -1.59 -11.30
N MET A 73 -11.43 -2.51 -10.58
CA MET A 73 -10.97 -3.77 -11.18
C MET A 73 -12.13 -4.65 -11.65
N LEU A 74 -13.22 -4.71 -10.88
CA LEU A 74 -14.42 -5.48 -11.20
C LEU A 74 -15.22 -4.87 -12.35
N ALA A 75 -15.25 -3.54 -12.46
CA ALA A 75 -15.78 -2.83 -13.62
C ALA A 75 -14.92 -3.02 -14.88
N GLY A 76 -13.69 -3.52 -14.70
CA GLY A 76 -12.74 -3.72 -15.76
C GLY A 76 -12.04 -2.44 -16.18
N ASP A 77 -12.01 -1.41 -15.33
CA ASP A 77 -11.30 -0.13 -15.53
C ASP A 77 -9.83 -0.18 -15.10
N ILE A 78 -9.50 -1.10 -14.19
CA ILE A 78 -8.14 -1.33 -13.67
C ILE A 78 -7.73 -2.78 -13.90
N ASP A 79 -6.49 -2.97 -14.36
CA ASP A 79 -5.92 -4.30 -14.60
C ASP A 79 -5.11 -4.78 -13.38
N ILE A 80 -4.33 -3.87 -12.79
CA ILE A 80 -3.45 -4.12 -11.65
C ILE A 80 -3.73 -3.08 -10.57
N SER A 81 -3.95 -3.51 -9.33
CA SER A 81 -3.97 -2.62 -8.17
C SER A 81 -2.66 -2.73 -7.42
N TYR A 82 -1.88 -1.64 -7.39
CA TYR A 82 -0.64 -1.56 -6.63
C TYR A 82 -0.90 -0.97 -5.24
N SER A 83 -0.29 -1.58 -4.21
CA SER A 83 -0.45 -1.18 -2.80
C SER A 83 -1.89 -1.28 -2.28
N GLN A 84 -2.69 -2.23 -2.79
CA GLN A 84 -4.02 -2.47 -2.23
C GLN A 84 -3.90 -3.00 -0.80
N GLY A 85 -4.66 -2.44 0.14
CA GLY A 85 -4.73 -3.00 1.49
C GLY A 85 -5.19 -4.45 1.49
N LEU A 86 -4.67 -5.27 2.41
CA LEU A 86 -5.05 -6.68 2.47
C LEU A 86 -6.53 -6.90 2.85
N VAL A 87 -7.10 -6.06 3.73
CA VAL A 87 -8.53 -6.13 4.10
C VAL A 87 -9.48 -6.02 2.90
N PRO A 88 -9.40 -4.97 2.04
CA PRO A 88 -10.29 -4.86 0.90
C PRO A 88 -10.09 -6.01 -0.11
N PHE A 89 -8.86 -6.51 -0.27
CA PHE A 89 -8.61 -7.70 -1.08
C PHE A 89 -9.29 -8.95 -0.50
N ILE A 90 -9.16 -9.21 0.81
CA ILE A 90 -9.83 -10.34 1.48
C ILE A 90 -11.35 -10.26 1.28
N ASN A 91 -11.93 -9.07 1.43
CA ASN A 91 -13.37 -8.86 1.24
C ASN A 91 -13.81 -9.17 -0.20
N ALA A 92 -13.01 -8.75 -1.18
CA ALA A 92 -13.24 -9.03 -2.60
C ALA A 92 -13.22 -10.53 -2.89
N VAL A 93 -12.18 -11.25 -2.47
CA VAL A 93 -12.07 -12.70 -2.77
C VAL A 93 -13.05 -13.55 -1.98
N LYS A 94 -13.44 -13.15 -0.76
CA LYS A 94 -14.59 -13.74 -0.04
C LYS A 94 -15.89 -13.63 -0.84
N SER A 95 -16.03 -12.52 -1.58
CA SER A 95 -17.15 -12.27 -2.50
C SER A 95 -16.94 -12.90 -3.88
N LYS A 96 -15.89 -13.72 -4.06
CA LYS A 96 -15.53 -14.40 -5.31
C LYS A 96 -15.19 -13.45 -6.46
N ALA A 97 -14.65 -12.26 -6.14
CA ALA A 97 -14.07 -11.38 -7.13
C ALA A 97 -12.97 -12.12 -7.94
N PRO A 98 -12.94 -12.01 -9.29
CA PRO A 98 -11.95 -12.64 -10.16
C PRO A 98 -10.63 -11.84 -10.16
N ILE A 99 -10.03 -11.69 -8.99
CA ILE A 99 -8.74 -11.02 -8.79
C ILE A 99 -7.80 -11.92 -7.98
N LYS A 100 -6.50 -11.75 -8.22
CA LYS A 100 -5.45 -12.54 -7.57
C LYS A 100 -4.37 -11.67 -6.97
N LEU A 101 -3.89 -12.04 -5.79
CA LEU A 101 -2.70 -11.47 -5.15
C LEU A 101 -1.46 -12.06 -5.83
N VAL A 102 -0.56 -11.19 -6.29
CA VAL A 102 0.63 -11.61 -7.06
C VAL A 102 1.95 -11.13 -6.47
N ASP A 103 1.92 -10.14 -5.58
CA ASP A 103 3.10 -9.63 -4.88
C ASP A 103 2.68 -8.90 -3.58
N ILE A 104 3.64 -8.60 -2.73
CA ILE A 104 3.50 -7.77 -1.53
C ILE A 104 4.13 -6.41 -1.83
N ALA A 105 3.32 -5.36 -1.87
CA ALA A 105 3.80 -4.01 -2.15
C ALA A 105 4.68 -3.50 -1.00
N MET A 106 4.19 -3.61 0.24
CA MET A 106 4.96 -3.32 1.45
C MET A 106 4.33 -3.89 2.71
N GLU A 107 5.14 -3.98 3.77
CA GLU A 107 4.71 -4.13 5.16
C GLU A 107 4.97 -2.82 5.90
N TYR A 108 4.13 -2.46 6.87
CA TYR A 108 4.29 -1.21 7.64
C TYR A 108 3.73 -1.34 9.06
N GLY A 109 4.19 -0.44 9.94
CA GLY A 109 3.57 -0.23 11.27
C GLY A 109 2.57 0.91 11.25
N MET A 110 2.09 1.33 12.42
CA MET A 110 1.10 2.42 12.54
C MET A 110 1.63 3.83 12.21
N GLY A 111 2.77 3.96 11.51
CA GLY A 111 3.29 5.24 11.01
C GLY A 111 2.39 5.83 9.93
N GLY A 112 2.07 5.04 8.90
CA GLY A 112 1.22 5.44 7.78
C GLY A 112 -0.28 5.14 7.93
N THR A 113 -0.69 4.39 8.95
CA THR A 113 -2.11 4.13 9.25
C THR A 113 -2.32 4.20 10.75
N THR A 114 -3.27 5.00 11.23
CA THR A 114 -3.42 5.26 12.68
C THR A 114 -4.81 5.77 13.05
N CYS A 115 -5.11 5.84 14.34
CA CYS A 115 -6.28 6.56 14.87
C CYS A 115 -5.82 7.78 15.66
N VAL A 116 -6.46 8.92 15.43
CA VAL A 116 -6.16 10.19 16.10
C VAL A 116 -7.41 10.65 16.86
N THR A 117 -7.28 10.91 18.15
CA THR A 117 -8.34 11.53 18.97
C THR A 117 -8.17 13.04 18.99
N SER A 118 -9.28 13.78 18.96
CA SER A 118 -9.27 15.24 18.99
C SER A 118 -8.79 15.74 20.35
N ASN A 119 -7.90 16.75 20.34
CA ASN A 119 -7.43 17.37 21.59
C ASN A 119 -8.58 18.02 22.36
N ALA A 120 -9.59 18.55 21.66
CA ALA A 120 -10.77 19.16 22.26
C ALA A 120 -11.67 18.15 23.01
N SER A 121 -11.60 16.87 22.64
CA SER A 121 -12.36 15.82 23.33
C SER A 121 -11.79 15.47 24.70
N GLY A 122 -10.50 15.74 24.94
CA GLY A 122 -9.77 15.26 26.13
C GLY A 122 -9.57 13.74 26.17
N ILE A 123 -9.98 13.01 25.13
CA ILE A 123 -9.87 11.55 25.08
C ILE A 123 -8.44 11.15 24.72
N THR A 124 -7.89 10.29 25.55
CA THR A 124 -6.56 9.69 25.40
C THR A 124 -6.67 8.17 25.54
N LYS A 125 -5.54 7.47 25.39
CA LYS A 125 -5.45 6.05 25.70
C LYS A 125 -5.91 5.71 27.13
N ALA A 126 -5.67 6.59 28.10
CA ALA A 126 -5.94 6.32 29.53
C ALA A 126 -7.45 6.32 29.87
N ASN A 127 -8.27 6.99 29.06
CA ASN A 127 -9.72 7.11 29.23
C ASN A 127 -10.47 6.78 27.93
N ALA A 128 -9.93 5.87 27.11
CA ALA A 128 -10.46 5.60 25.77
C ALA A 128 -11.91 5.07 25.75
N THR A 129 -12.42 4.54 26.88
CA THR A 129 -13.84 4.17 27.02
C THR A 129 -14.79 5.36 26.86
N GLU A 130 -14.31 6.60 27.01
CA GLU A 130 -15.08 7.81 26.71
C GLU A 130 -15.40 7.98 25.20
N LEU A 131 -14.80 7.18 24.32
CA LEU A 131 -15.22 7.06 22.92
C LEU A 131 -16.60 6.40 22.78
N GLU A 132 -17.04 5.61 23.76
CA GLU A 132 -18.37 4.98 23.76
C GLU A 132 -19.46 6.06 23.75
N GLY A 133 -20.43 5.93 22.86
CA GLY A 133 -21.48 6.92 22.62
C GLY A 133 -21.06 8.13 21.79
N LYS A 134 -19.81 8.21 21.31
CA LYS A 134 -19.31 9.30 20.46
C LYS A 134 -19.34 8.93 18.97
N LYS A 135 -19.23 9.95 18.12
CA LYS A 135 -19.03 9.80 16.68
C LYS A 135 -17.55 9.65 16.36
N VAL A 136 -17.20 8.67 15.55
CA VAL A 136 -15.81 8.41 15.09
C VAL A 136 -15.81 8.19 13.58
N ALA A 137 -14.80 8.70 12.88
CA ALA A 137 -14.63 8.50 11.43
C ALA A 137 -13.71 7.31 11.16
N VAL A 138 -14.17 6.36 10.33
CA VAL A 138 -13.39 5.17 9.97
C VAL A 138 -13.66 4.80 8.50
N PRO A 139 -12.64 4.64 7.65
CA PRO A 139 -12.78 4.08 6.32
C PRO A 139 -13.08 2.57 6.43
N LEU A 140 -14.36 2.21 6.41
CA LEU A 140 -14.82 0.82 6.52
C LEU A 140 -14.35 -0.03 5.33
N GLY A 141 -14.07 -1.30 5.57
CA GLY A 141 -13.55 -2.25 4.59
C GLY A 141 -12.07 -2.06 4.24
N THR A 142 -11.33 -1.26 5.02
CA THR A 142 -9.91 -0.93 4.74
C THR A 142 -8.97 -1.41 5.85
N MET A 143 -7.66 -1.23 5.64
CA MET A 143 -6.66 -1.43 6.70
C MET A 143 -6.85 -0.47 7.90
N ALA A 144 -7.46 0.70 7.71
CA ALA A 144 -7.76 1.61 8.82
C ALA A 144 -8.89 1.08 9.72
N GLU A 145 -9.86 0.34 9.18
CA GLU A 145 -10.86 -0.36 10.00
C GLU A 145 -10.21 -1.47 10.84
N TYR A 146 -9.28 -2.24 10.25
CA TYR A 146 -8.49 -3.22 11.02
C TYR A 146 -7.71 -2.53 12.16
N VAL A 147 -7.04 -1.41 11.87
CA VAL A 147 -6.32 -0.63 12.89
C VAL A 147 -7.26 -0.10 13.96
N PHE A 148 -8.45 0.39 13.59
CA PHE A 148 -9.49 0.80 14.53
C PHE A 148 -9.86 -0.34 15.46
N ASP A 149 -10.23 -1.50 14.89
CA ASP A 149 -10.66 -2.68 15.63
C ASP A 149 -9.61 -3.17 16.63
N GLU A 150 -8.35 -3.29 16.19
CA GLU A 150 -7.27 -3.72 17.07
C GLU A 150 -6.93 -2.64 18.12
N SER A 151 -6.96 -1.36 17.75
CA SER A 151 -6.72 -0.27 18.71
C SER A 151 -7.79 -0.26 19.81
N MET A 152 -9.06 -0.47 19.47
CA MET A 152 -10.15 -0.53 20.45
C MET A 152 -9.98 -1.68 21.43
N LYS A 153 -9.52 -2.87 20.96
CA LYS A 153 -9.17 -3.99 21.83
C LYS A 153 -8.04 -3.66 22.79
N VAL A 154 -6.99 -2.98 22.31
CA VAL A 154 -5.83 -2.58 23.14
C VAL A 154 -6.24 -1.60 24.24
N VAL A 155 -7.10 -0.62 23.93
CA VAL A 155 -7.50 0.42 24.88
C VAL A 155 -8.75 0.07 25.69
N GLY A 156 -9.38 -1.07 25.41
CA GLY A 156 -10.54 -1.58 26.14
C GLY A 156 -11.86 -0.85 25.85
N ALA A 157 -11.96 -0.12 24.73
CA ALA A 157 -13.19 0.58 24.34
C ALA A 157 -14.09 -0.31 23.47
N ASP A 158 -15.40 -0.30 23.72
CA ASP A 158 -16.35 -1.07 22.95
C ASP A 158 -16.80 -0.33 21.68
N LYS A 159 -16.25 -0.73 20.53
CA LYS A 159 -16.58 -0.14 19.23
C LYS A 159 -18.08 -0.21 18.90
N SER A 160 -18.81 -1.20 19.43
CA SER A 160 -20.25 -1.38 19.14
C SER A 160 -21.12 -0.30 19.77
N LYS A 161 -20.59 0.43 20.76
CA LYS A 161 -21.28 1.56 21.41
C LYS A 161 -20.94 2.90 20.76
N MET A 162 -20.07 2.92 19.74
CA MET A 162 -19.69 4.13 19.03
C MET A 162 -20.60 4.32 17.81
N THR A 163 -20.81 5.57 17.41
CA THR A 163 -21.39 5.88 16.10
C THR A 163 -20.26 5.99 15.09
N VAL A 164 -19.96 4.88 14.42
CA VAL A 164 -18.92 4.85 13.37
C VAL A 164 -19.49 5.44 12.08
N ILE A 165 -18.87 6.51 11.58
CA ILE A 165 -19.21 7.16 10.32
C ILE A 165 -18.17 6.75 9.28
N GLN A 166 -18.63 6.17 8.18
CA GLN A 166 -17.77 5.83 7.05
C GLN A 166 -17.32 7.11 6.35
N MET A 167 -16.02 7.34 6.33
CA MET A 167 -15.38 8.49 5.68
C MET A 167 -14.04 8.05 5.11
N ASP A 168 -13.68 8.58 3.94
CA ASP A 168 -12.32 8.45 3.42
C ASP A 168 -11.34 9.30 4.23
N PRO A 169 -10.01 9.08 4.10
CA PRO A 169 -9.04 9.72 4.99
C PRO A 169 -9.09 11.26 5.01
N GLU A 170 -9.22 11.90 3.85
CA GLU A 170 -9.30 13.36 3.74
C GLU A 170 -10.54 13.90 4.48
N GLU A 171 -11.70 13.28 4.25
CA GLU A 171 -12.97 13.62 4.89
C GLU A 171 -12.93 13.39 6.40
N GLY A 172 -12.36 12.25 6.85
CA GLY A 172 -12.22 11.91 8.25
C GLY A 172 -11.29 12.87 9.00
N ALA A 173 -10.19 13.29 8.37
CA ALA A 173 -9.30 14.30 8.92
C ALA A 173 -10.00 15.66 9.07
N ALA A 174 -10.76 16.10 8.04
CA ALA A 174 -11.54 17.33 8.10
C ALA A 174 -12.65 17.28 9.18
N ALA A 175 -13.34 16.15 9.33
CA ALA A 175 -14.35 15.94 10.35
C ALA A 175 -13.76 15.98 11.77
N LEU A 176 -12.53 15.47 11.96
CA LEU A 176 -11.83 15.57 13.24
C LEU A 176 -11.45 17.02 13.57
N VAL A 177 -10.93 17.76 12.57
CA VAL A 177 -10.51 19.15 12.71
C VAL A 177 -11.69 20.08 13.02
N SER A 178 -12.84 19.85 12.38
CA SER A 178 -14.07 20.61 12.63
C SER A 178 -14.77 20.25 13.95
N GLY A 179 -14.43 19.10 14.54
CA GLY A 179 -15.05 18.59 15.76
C GLY A 179 -16.34 17.79 15.53
N ASP A 180 -16.67 17.46 14.28
CA ASP A 180 -17.82 16.62 13.92
C ASP A 180 -17.67 15.18 14.42
N VAL A 181 -16.43 14.71 14.54
CA VAL A 181 -16.06 13.43 15.17
C VAL A 181 -14.98 13.65 16.24
N VAL A 182 -14.97 12.81 17.27
CA VAL A 182 -13.96 12.89 18.35
C VAL A 182 -12.70 12.07 18.06
N MET A 183 -12.77 11.17 17.08
CA MET A 183 -11.65 10.35 16.62
C MET A 183 -11.79 10.08 15.13
N ALA A 184 -10.66 10.02 14.43
CA ALA A 184 -10.59 9.55 13.05
C ALA A 184 -9.48 8.51 12.90
N CYS A 185 -9.79 7.37 12.28
CA CYS A 185 -8.81 6.39 11.85
C CYS A 185 -8.52 6.57 10.36
N LEU A 186 -7.23 6.67 10.01
CA LEU A 186 -6.76 7.26 8.76
C LEU A 186 -5.58 6.48 8.20
N PHE A 187 -5.35 6.61 6.90
CA PHE A 187 -4.09 6.37 6.21
C PHE A 187 -3.76 7.58 5.33
N GLY A 188 -2.56 7.64 4.77
CA GLY A 188 -2.11 8.79 3.97
C GLY A 188 -1.43 9.88 4.82
N GLY A 189 -0.27 10.33 4.36
CA GLY A 189 0.58 11.23 5.13
C GLY A 189 -0.01 12.62 5.39
N ASN A 190 -0.68 13.24 4.41
CA ASN A 190 -1.24 14.59 4.62
C ASN A 190 -2.50 14.53 5.49
N SER A 191 -3.35 13.51 5.29
CA SER A 191 -4.55 13.26 6.09
C SER A 191 -4.20 13.02 7.56
N ILE A 192 -3.20 12.18 7.84
CA ILE A 192 -2.69 11.97 9.21
C ILE A 192 -2.10 13.25 9.78
N LYS A 193 -1.30 13.99 8.99
CA LYS A 193 -0.70 15.26 9.44
C LYS A 193 -1.77 16.27 9.83
N ALA A 194 -2.80 16.45 9.00
CA ALA A 194 -3.93 17.33 9.28
C ALA A 194 -4.65 16.93 10.57
N ALA A 195 -4.95 15.64 10.74
CA ALA A 195 -5.57 15.13 11.96
C ALA A 195 -4.71 15.36 13.21
N THR A 196 -3.39 15.11 13.14
CA THR A 196 -2.47 15.33 14.27
C THR A 196 -2.18 16.80 14.57
N ALA A 197 -2.55 17.73 13.68
CA ALA A 197 -2.53 19.15 14.01
C ALA A 197 -3.67 19.55 14.98
N ALA A 198 -4.78 18.80 14.99
CA ALA A 198 -5.94 19.03 15.85
C ALA A 198 -6.12 17.97 16.96
N GLY A 199 -5.29 16.93 16.96
CA GLY A 199 -5.45 15.76 17.79
C GLY A 199 -4.13 15.05 18.10
N THR A 200 -4.24 13.95 18.83
CA THR A 200 -3.10 13.11 19.20
C THR A 200 -3.37 11.68 18.78
N ARG A 201 -2.33 10.97 18.33
CA ARG A 201 -2.43 9.53 18.03
C ARG A 201 -2.90 8.78 19.28
N LEU A 202 -3.94 7.95 19.14
CA LEU A 202 -4.49 7.16 20.26
C LEU A 202 -3.45 6.17 20.80
N LEU A 203 -2.71 5.52 19.89
CA LEU A 203 -1.56 4.69 20.20
C LEU A 203 -0.33 5.26 19.49
N THR A 204 0.81 5.27 20.17
CA THR A 204 2.09 5.53 19.50
C THR A 204 2.42 4.40 18.52
N VAL A 205 3.31 4.68 17.56
CA VAL A 205 3.77 3.67 16.59
C VAL A 205 4.41 2.46 17.29
N GLN A 206 5.11 2.69 18.41
CA GLN A 206 5.74 1.61 19.17
C GLN A 206 4.71 0.77 19.93
N GLU A 207 3.76 1.40 20.63
CA GLU A 207 2.70 0.67 21.35
C GLU A 207 1.85 -0.20 20.41
N ALA A 208 1.50 0.35 19.26
CA ALA A 208 0.85 -0.37 18.18
C ALA A 208 1.61 -1.62 17.76
N ARG A 209 2.92 -1.46 17.51
CA ARG A 209 3.81 -2.54 17.11
C ARG A 209 3.93 -3.61 18.19
N ASP A 210 4.04 -3.20 19.46
CA ASP A 210 4.13 -4.10 20.60
C ASP A 210 2.83 -4.88 20.82
N ALA A 211 1.69 -4.28 20.46
CA ALA A 211 0.39 -4.94 20.39
C ALA A 211 0.19 -5.82 19.14
N GLY A 212 1.17 -5.87 18.23
CA GLY A 212 1.10 -6.65 16.99
C GLY A 212 0.26 -6.03 15.88
N ILE A 213 -0.11 -4.75 16.00
CA ILE A 213 -0.87 -4.02 14.98
C ILE A 213 0.09 -3.59 13.88
N LEU A 214 0.01 -4.29 12.75
CA LEU A 214 0.84 -4.07 11.57
C LEU A 214 -0.04 -4.04 10.32
N GLY A 215 0.46 -3.41 9.26
CA GLY A 215 -0.17 -3.38 7.95
C GLY A 215 0.62 -4.15 6.91
N ILE A 216 -0.09 -4.65 5.92
CA ILE A 216 0.45 -5.23 4.70
C ILE A 216 -0.44 -4.80 3.55
N ASP A 217 0.21 -4.25 2.54
CA ASP A 217 -0.42 -3.93 1.27
C ASP A 217 0.16 -4.85 0.20
N ILE A 218 -0.68 -5.19 -0.76
CA ILE A 218 -0.41 -6.20 -1.77
C ILE A 218 -0.55 -5.60 -3.16
N THR A 219 0.01 -6.29 -4.14
CA THR A 219 -0.31 -6.06 -5.55
C THR A 219 -1.29 -7.13 -5.98
N SER A 220 -2.46 -6.72 -6.48
CA SER A 220 -3.46 -7.62 -7.05
C SER A 220 -3.65 -7.36 -8.54
N VAL A 221 -4.12 -8.37 -9.25
CA VAL A 221 -4.36 -8.33 -10.70
C VAL A 221 -5.69 -8.99 -11.02
N THR A 222 -6.37 -8.56 -12.08
CA THR A 222 -7.55 -9.29 -12.58
C THR A 222 -7.14 -10.64 -13.19
N ASP A 223 -7.98 -11.66 -13.01
CA ASP A 223 -7.73 -12.99 -13.61
C ASP A 223 -7.58 -12.90 -15.13
N LYS A 224 -8.36 -12.02 -15.76
CA LYS A 224 -8.30 -11.75 -17.20
C LYS A 224 -6.93 -11.23 -17.60
N PHE A 225 -6.44 -10.16 -16.97
CA PHE A 225 -5.15 -9.58 -17.33
C PHE A 225 -4.01 -10.57 -17.08
N MET A 226 -4.04 -11.29 -15.96
CA MET A 226 -3.04 -12.32 -15.66
C MET A 226 -3.00 -13.42 -16.72
N LYS A 227 -4.16 -13.90 -17.18
CA LYS A 227 -4.25 -14.97 -18.19
C LYS A 227 -3.83 -14.50 -19.58
N GLU A 228 -4.24 -13.30 -19.98
CA GLU A 228 -4.00 -12.77 -21.33
C GLU A 228 -2.61 -12.13 -21.47
N ASN A 229 -2.04 -11.62 -20.38
CA ASN A 229 -0.81 -10.82 -20.39
C ASN A 229 0.22 -11.25 -19.30
N PRO A 230 0.53 -12.54 -19.13
CA PRO A 230 1.40 -13.01 -18.04
C PRO A 230 2.83 -12.42 -18.12
N GLY A 231 3.36 -12.20 -19.33
CA GLY A 231 4.67 -11.57 -19.53
C GLY A 231 4.70 -10.10 -19.09
N MET A 232 3.64 -9.34 -19.39
CA MET A 232 3.51 -7.94 -18.94
C MET A 232 3.39 -7.85 -17.43
N LEU A 233 2.59 -8.73 -16.83
CA LEU A 233 2.45 -8.78 -15.37
C LEU A 233 3.81 -9.04 -14.71
N LYS A 234 4.55 -10.04 -15.20
CA LYS A 234 5.90 -10.33 -14.70
C LYS A 234 6.82 -9.09 -14.81
N THR A 235 6.87 -8.45 -15.98
CA THR A 235 7.68 -7.24 -16.18
C THR A 235 7.26 -6.09 -15.27
N PHE A 236 5.97 -5.89 -15.01
CA PHE A 236 5.49 -4.88 -14.06
C PHE A 236 6.03 -5.13 -12.65
N ILE A 237 6.01 -6.38 -12.18
CA ILE A 237 6.54 -6.74 -10.86
C ILE A 237 8.08 -6.62 -10.82
N GLU A 238 8.79 -7.03 -11.87
CA GLU A 238 10.25 -6.87 -11.99
C GLU A 238 10.67 -5.39 -11.85
N VAL A 239 10.04 -4.48 -12.62
CA VAL A 239 10.31 -3.04 -12.55
C VAL A 239 10.00 -2.49 -11.15
N THR A 240 8.94 -2.99 -10.51
CA THR A 240 8.59 -2.60 -9.13
C THR A 240 9.69 -3.00 -8.13
N HIS A 241 10.23 -4.22 -8.21
CA HIS A 241 11.34 -4.63 -7.34
C HIS A 241 12.67 -3.93 -7.66
N GLU A 242 12.91 -3.55 -8.92
CA GLU A 242 14.04 -2.69 -9.29
C GLU A 242 13.94 -1.33 -8.61
N ALA A 243 12.75 -0.73 -8.59
CA ALA A 243 12.48 0.51 -7.86
C ALA A 243 12.78 0.37 -6.36
N ASN A 244 12.31 -0.72 -5.74
CA ASN A 244 12.58 -1.03 -4.33
C ASN A 244 14.09 -1.18 -4.05
N THR A 245 14.81 -1.83 -4.96
CA THR A 245 16.27 -2.00 -4.87
C THR A 245 16.99 -0.65 -4.96
N ARG A 246 16.56 0.22 -5.89
CA ARG A 246 17.09 1.58 -6.05
C ARG A 246 16.89 2.43 -4.80
N TYR A 247 15.69 2.36 -4.21
CA TYR A 247 15.36 3.06 -2.96
C TYR A 247 16.23 2.57 -1.80
N LYS A 248 16.34 1.26 -1.60
CA LYS A 248 17.18 0.67 -0.54
C LYS A 248 18.65 1.05 -0.66
N ALA A 249 19.13 1.27 -1.88
CA ALA A 249 20.49 1.75 -2.15
C ALA A 249 20.68 3.26 -1.95
N GLY A 250 19.63 4.00 -1.54
CA GLY A 250 19.64 5.45 -1.40
C GLY A 250 19.73 6.20 -2.74
N LYS A 251 19.30 5.56 -3.84
CA LYS A 251 19.46 6.07 -5.21
C LYS A 251 18.15 6.54 -5.85
N SER A 252 17.03 6.50 -5.14
CA SER A 252 15.76 7.00 -5.63
C SER A 252 15.68 8.52 -5.63
N ASP A 253 15.06 9.08 -6.66
CA ASP A 253 14.76 10.51 -6.71
C ASP A 253 13.52 10.83 -5.86
N MET A 254 13.77 11.09 -4.58
CA MET A 254 12.71 11.37 -3.62
C MET A 254 11.94 12.67 -3.90
N ASN A 255 12.45 13.59 -4.73
CA ASN A 255 11.68 14.77 -5.11
C ASN A 255 10.57 14.40 -6.10
N ILE A 256 10.85 13.47 -7.01
CA ILE A 256 9.84 12.94 -7.94
C ILE A 256 8.79 12.15 -7.17
N VAL A 257 9.22 11.27 -6.26
CA VAL A 257 8.30 10.49 -5.41
C VAL A 257 7.40 11.43 -4.59
N ALA A 258 7.99 12.44 -3.93
CA ALA A 258 7.23 13.41 -3.14
C ALA A 258 6.18 14.16 -3.99
N LYS A 259 6.56 14.60 -5.19
CA LYS A 259 5.65 15.30 -6.10
C LYS A 259 4.50 14.40 -6.57
N ASP A 260 4.78 13.15 -6.94
CA ASP A 260 3.75 12.21 -7.41
C ASP A 260 2.82 11.73 -6.30
N ALA A 261 3.34 11.64 -5.07
CA ALA A 261 2.55 11.35 -3.87
C ALA A 261 1.79 12.59 -3.34
N GLU A 262 1.98 13.77 -3.94
CA GLU A 262 1.39 15.04 -3.50
C GLU A 262 1.75 15.40 -2.04
N MET A 263 3.00 15.12 -1.66
CA MET A 263 3.51 15.33 -0.31
C MET A 263 4.73 16.26 -0.31
N SER A 264 5.03 16.86 0.84
CA SER A 264 6.32 17.53 1.01
C SER A 264 7.46 16.49 1.02
N LEU A 265 8.67 16.88 0.58
CA LEU A 265 9.82 15.98 0.60
C LEU A 265 10.13 15.44 2.01
N ALA A 266 9.93 16.26 3.04
CA ALA A 266 10.16 15.86 4.42
C ALA A 266 9.16 14.79 4.86
N ASP A 267 7.86 15.06 4.69
CA ASP A 267 6.79 14.12 5.06
C ASP A 267 6.88 12.82 4.24
N THR A 268 7.28 12.94 2.96
CA THR A 268 7.53 11.79 2.07
C THR A 268 8.61 10.89 2.65
N LYS A 269 9.76 11.44 3.03
CA LYS A 269 10.89 10.68 3.60
C LYS A 269 10.54 10.04 4.93
N GLU A 270 9.77 10.74 5.77
CA GLU A 270 9.29 10.20 7.03
C GLU A 270 8.35 9.00 6.79
N THR A 271 7.36 9.17 5.92
CA THR A 271 6.33 8.14 5.65
C THR A 271 6.94 6.90 4.99
N ILE A 272 7.69 7.07 3.90
CA ILE A 272 8.32 5.95 3.18
C ILE A 272 9.39 5.23 4.02
N GLY A 273 9.99 5.93 4.99
CA GLY A 273 10.93 5.35 5.95
C GLY A 273 10.27 4.38 6.93
N GLY A 274 8.96 4.50 7.14
CA GLY A 274 8.15 3.57 7.94
C GLY A 274 7.72 2.30 7.19
N PHE A 275 7.97 2.22 5.89
CA PHE A 275 7.59 1.11 5.03
C PHE A 275 8.74 0.13 4.83
N LYS A 276 8.42 -1.15 4.80
CA LYS A 276 9.33 -2.23 4.44
C LYS A 276 8.92 -2.79 3.08
N PHE A 277 9.74 -2.53 2.08
CA PHE A 277 9.63 -3.11 0.75
C PHE A 277 10.40 -4.43 0.69
N LEU A 278 9.71 -5.50 0.33
CA LEU A 278 10.29 -6.85 0.32
C LEU A 278 11.14 -7.06 -0.94
N THR A 279 12.26 -7.76 -0.78
CA THR A 279 12.99 -8.35 -1.91
C THR A 279 12.19 -9.53 -2.48
N PRO A 280 12.44 -9.96 -3.73
CA PRO A 280 11.74 -11.12 -4.32
C PRO A 280 11.79 -12.38 -3.43
N ALA A 281 12.94 -12.67 -2.81
CA ALA A 281 13.08 -13.80 -1.90
C ALA A 281 12.30 -13.63 -0.58
N GLU A 282 12.18 -12.39 -0.07
CA GLU A 282 11.34 -12.10 1.09
C GLU A 282 9.85 -12.18 0.75
N THR A 283 9.44 -11.73 -0.44
CA THR A 283 8.07 -11.88 -0.96
C THR A 283 7.70 -13.36 -1.05
N GLU A 284 8.52 -14.18 -1.73
CA GLU A 284 8.29 -15.62 -1.84
C GLU A 284 8.12 -16.27 -0.46
N LYS A 285 9.05 -15.97 0.46
CA LYS A 285 8.97 -16.48 1.83
C LYS A 285 7.69 -16.03 2.52
N SER A 286 7.31 -14.76 2.39
CA SER A 286 6.10 -14.22 3.00
C SER A 286 4.84 -14.91 2.48
N MET A 287 4.71 -15.06 1.17
CA MET A 287 3.53 -15.65 0.51
C MET A 287 3.38 -17.15 0.77
N THR A 288 4.49 -17.88 0.88
CA THR A 288 4.47 -19.35 1.05
C THR A 288 4.39 -19.80 2.50
N SER A 289 5.06 -19.11 3.43
CA SER A 289 5.23 -19.59 4.81
C SER A 289 5.46 -18.49 5.85
N GLY A 290 5.41 -17.22 5.45
CA GLY A 290 5.89 -16.09 6.26
C GLY A 290 4.80 -15.16 6.75
N SER A 291 5.03 -13.85 6.60
CA SER A 291 4.20 -12.80 7.19
C SER A 291 2.78 -12.77 6.65
N LEU A 292 2.56 -12.99 5.35
CA LEU A 292 1.21 -13.00 4.77
C LEU A 292 0.29 -13.99 5.50
N SER A 293 0.77 -15.21 5.77
CA SER A 293 0.03 -16.22 6.54
C SER A 293 -0.39 -15.71 7.93
N LYS A 294 0.51 -14.99 8.62
CA LYS A 294 0.23 -14.40 9.93
C LYS A 294 -0.84 -13.32 9.85
N PHE A 295 -0.77 -12.45 8.84
CA PHE A 295 -1.79 -11.42 8.60
C PHE A 295 -3.15 -12.02 8.30
N LEU A 296 -3.22 -12.99 7.38
CA LEU A 296 -4.46 -13.69 7.03
C LEU A 296 -5.10 -14.33 8.27
N LYS A 297 -4.31 -15.01 9.10
CA LYS A 297 -4.79 -15.60 10.36
C LYS A 297 -5.23 -14.53 11.36
N GLY A 298 -4.46 -13.47 11.53
CA GLY A 298 -4.77 -12.36 12.45
C GLY A 298 -6.08 -11.65 12.09
N MET A 299 -6.38 -11.54 10.79
CA MET A 299 -7.63 -10.96 10.27
C MET A 299 -8.79 -11.97 10.21
N GLY A 300 -8.63 -13.17 10.77
CA GLY A 300 -9.69 -14.20 10.79
C GLY A 300 -10.08 -14.67 9.39
N THR A 301 -9.15 -14.66 8.44
CA THR A 301 -9.40 -15.13 7.07
C THR A 301 -9.51 -16.66 7.06
N PRO A 302 -10.61 -17.23 6.53
CA PRO A 302 -10.73 -18.69 6.43
C PRO A 302 -9.60 -19.30 5.61
N ASN A 303 -9.11 -20.47 6.03
CA ASN A 303 -8.07 -21.19 5.30
C ASN A 303 -8.51 -21.46 3.85
N GLY A 304 -7.64 -21.14 2.89
CA GLY A 304 -7.90 -21.31 1.46
C GLY A 304 -8.80 -20.23 0.84
N ALA A 305 -9.25 -19.22 1.58
CA ALA A 305 -10.02 -18.10 1.01
C ALA A 305 -9.17 -17.15 0.16
N VAL A 306 -7.87 -17.11 0.40
CA VAL A 306 -6.89 -16.35 -0.39
C VAL A 306 -5.92 -17.34 -1.01
N ASP A 307 -5.77 -17.28 -2.33
CA ASP A 307 -4.69 -17.96 -3.04
C ASP A 307 -3.38 -17.20 -2.79
N THR A 308 -2.48 -17.82 -2.03
CA THR A 308 -1.15 -17.27 -1.73
C THR A 308 -0.05 -17.92 -2.57
N SER A 309 -0.41 -18.64 -3.64
CA SER A 309 0.57 -19.22 -4.56
C SER A 309 1.51 -18.12 -5.08
N PHE A 310 2.80 -18.32 -4.90
CA PHE A 310 3.80 -17.42 -5.45
C PHE A 310 3.93 -17.68 -6.95
N LEU A 311 3.83 -16.62 -7.75
CA LEU A 311 4.21 -16.67 -9.15
C LEU A 311 5.71 -16.38 -9.23
N PRO A 312 6.56 -17.36 -9.56
CA PRO A 312 7.99 -17.10 -9.68
C PRO A 312 8.21 -16.05 -10.77
N LEU A 313 8.83 -14.94 -10.36
CA LEU A 313 9.38 -13.93 -11.25
C LEU A 313 10.60 -14.52 -11.95
#